data_AF-A0A8B8MRL0-F1
#
_entry.id   AF-A0A8B8MRL0-F1
#
_cell.length_a   1.000
_cell.length_b   1.000
_cell.length_c   1.000
_cell.angle_alpha   90.00
_cell.angle_beta   90.00
_cell.angle_gamma   90.00
#
_symmetry.space_group_name_H-M   'P 1'
#
loop_
_entity.id
_entity.type
_entity.pdbx_description
1 polymer ?
#
loop_
_entity_poly.entity_id
_entity_poly.type
_entity_poly.pdbx_seq_one_letter_code
_entity_poly.pdbx_strand_id
1 'polypeptide(L)'
;MSASPDTDSVDALRSQIDSLQTRVNMEDEVSSAVDGGSVVDGTGKSMNLDKKTRKKKDFKTGILEHHPRRYVALRLMYFGQRFYGFASEAQFDPTVESEIFKALEKTKLLVGDKKKSQYSRCGRTDKGVSSFGQVISLFLRSNLRPKNTDDANSWELSVERDVLDAEIDYVRVLNRILPKDIRVTGWCPVPIDFRARFSCMSREYKYFFWRDNLDIRAMESAGQKFVGDHDFRNFCKMDAFNVHNYRRHITSFELASCDKRLESNELWCFKIKGSAFLWHQVRCMVAVMFMVGQGLESPNVIDALLDTDGTPRKPQYTMAPEMPLILQSCEFQGVRFICSSDARQALHVHLEEAYQTYELQAAMTHEALLSCLPQEHGCSDQSLLGTHRKKKAASHISLMSRPTEPSYEERRAKLNLKVEACELSGQSI
;
A
#
# COMPACT_ATOMS: atom_id res chain seq x y z
N MET A 1 -37.19 29.04 -32.89
CA MET A 1 -36.43 30.25 -32.51
C MET A 1 -35.11 29.79 -31.95
N SER A 2 -34.06 29.81 -32.76
CA SER A 2 -32.71 29.38 -32.39
C SER A 2 -32.03 30.49 -31.58
N ALA A 3 -31.69 30.20 -30.32
CA ALA A 3 -30.89 31.09 -29.50
C ALA A 3 -29.42 31.01 -29.97
N SER A 4 -28.89 32.14 -30.43
CA SER A 4 -27.47 32.31 -30.74
C SER A 4 -26.65 32.19 -29.45
N PRO A 5 -25.47 31.56 -29.47
CA PRO A 5 -24.62 31.50 -28.29
C PRO A 5 -24.07 32.89 -27.95
N ASP A 6 -24.07 33.18 -26.66
CA ASP A 6 -23.64 34.43 -26.02
C ASP A 6 -22.17 34.73 -26.36
N THR A 7 -21.95 35.69 -27.26
CA THR A 7 -20.65 35.99 -27.88
C THR A 7 -19.62 36.44 -26.84
N ASP A 8 -20.07 37.07 -25.75
CA ASP A 8 -19.23 37.58 -24.67
C ASP A 8 -18.53 36.47 -23.88
N SER A 9 -19.14 35.28 -23.79
CA SER A 9 -18.55 34.12 -23.11
C SER A 9 -17.45 33.46 -23.94
N VAL A 10 -17.54 33.53 -25.27
CA VAL A 10 -16.57 32.90 -26.18
C VAL A 10 -15.31 33.76 -26.29
N ASP A 11 -15.47 35.09 -26.32
CA ASP A 11 -14.33 36.01 -26.39
C ASP A 11 -13.55 36.08 -25.07
N ALA A 12 -14.23 35.93 -23.93
CA ALA A 12 -13.57 35.77 -22.62
C ALA A 12 -12.70 34.50 -22.55
N LEU A 13 -13.20 33.38 -23.10
CA LEU A 13 -12.45 32.12 -23.16
C LEU A 13 -11.26 32.21 -24.12
N ARG A 14 -11.40 32.88 -25.26
CA ARG A 14 -10.29 33.12 -26.21
C ARG A 14 -9.17 33.95 -25.57
N SER A 15 -9.53 35.01 -24.84
CA SER A 15 -8.56 35.84 -24.13
C SER A 15 -7.79 35.06 -23.04
N GLN A 16 -8.46 34.13 -22.34
CA GLN A 16 -7.80 33.23 -21.39
C GLN A 16 -6.85 32.24 -22.06
N ILE A 17 -7.21 31.70 -23.23
CA ILE A 17 -6.35 30.78 -23.99
C ILE A 17 -5.10 31.50 -24.51
N ASP A 18 -5.23 32.72 -25.05
CA ASP A 18 -4.08 33.51 -25.52
C ASP A 18 -3.13 33.87 -24.36
N SER A 19 -3.67 34.20 -23.19
CA SER A 19 -2.87 34.46 -21.98
C SER A 19 -2.08 33.23 -21.54
N LEU A 20 -2.69 32.03 -21.61
CA LEU A 20 -2.04 30.78 -21.26
C LEU A 20 -0.98 30.37 -22.28
N GLN A 21 -1.23 30.53 -23.58
CA GLN A 21 -0.24 30.25 -24.63
C GLN A 21 0.97 31.18 -24.54
N THR A 22 0.77 32.45 -24.19
CA THR A 22 1.88 33.39 -23.97
C THR A 22 2.76 32.97 -22.78
N ARG A 23 2.16 32.42 -21.72
CA ARG A 23 2.91 31.92 -20.54
C ARG A 23 3.69 30.64 -20.84
N VAL A 24 3.14 29.74 -21.64
CA VAL A 24 3.84 28.51 -22.07
C VAL A 24 5.04 28.86 -22.96
N ASN A 25 4.88 29.79 -23.90
CA ASN A 25 6.00 30.23 -24.76
C ASN A 25 7.12 30.92 -23.95
N MET A 26 6.79 31.65 -22.87
CA MET A 26 7.80 32.22 -21.97
C MET A 26 8.54 31.15 -21.14
N GLU A 27 7.89 30.05 -20.77
CA GLU A 27 8.54 28.94 -20.05
C GLU A 27 9.49 28.13 -20.97
N ASP A 28 9.16 28.01 -22.25
CA ASP A 28 10.02 27.36 -23.26
C ASP A 28 11.25 28.21 -23.66
N GLU A 29 11.14 29.55 -23.68
CA GLU A 29 12.31 30.42 -23.87
C GLU A 29 13.28 30.38 -22.68
N VAL A 30 12.78 30.23 -21.45
CA VAL A 30 13.64 30.05 -20.25
C VAL A 30 14.30 28.67 -20.23
N SER A 31 13.65 27.65 -20.80
CA SER A 31 14.25 26.31 -20.95
C SER A 31 15.33 26.23 -22.04
N SER A 32 15.22 27.03 -23.10
CA SER A 32 16.19 27.03 -24.21
C SER A 32 17.45 27.87 -23.95
N ALA A 33 17.44 28.75 -22.93
CA ALA A 33 18.59 29.57 -22.55
C ALA A 33 19.67 28.85 -21.69
N VAL A 34 19.54 27.54 -21.43
CA VAL A 34 20.48 26.78 -20.58
C VAL A 34 21.36 25.80 -21.35
N ASP A 35 21.24 25.72 -22.68
CA ASP A 35 22.06 24.81 -23.48
C ASP A 35 22.67 25.50 -24.71
N GLY A 36 24.00 25.68 -24.69
CA GLY A 36 24.75 26.13 -25.86
C GLY A 36 25.91 27.07 -25.56
N GLY A 37 27.12 26.52 -25.43
CA GLY A 37 28.35 27.32 -25.34
C GLY A 37 29.62 26.49 -25.48
N SER A 38 29.88 25.95 -26.68
CA SER A 38 31.19 25.38 -27.06
C SER A 38 32.13 26.50 -27.52
N VAL A 39 33.33 26.55 -26.96
CA VAL A 39 34.48 27.28 -27.51
C VAL A 39 35.61 26.28 -27.73
N VAL A 40 36.11 26.24 -28.96
CA VAL A 40 37.27 25.45 -29.38
C VAL A 40 38.46 26.39 -29.50
N ASP A 41 39.55 26.07 -28.81
CA ASP A 41 40.93 26.31 -29.22
C ASP A 41 41.74 25.23 -28.47
N GLY A 42 42.52 24.33 -29.07
CA GLY A 42 43.56 24.57 -30.05
C GLY A 42 44.89 24.14 -29.42
N THR A 43 45.11 22.83 -29.25
CA THR A 43 46.42 22.16 -29.17
C THR A 43 46.24 20.66 -28.93
N GLY A 44 46.71 19.85 -29.87
CA GLY A 44 46.59 18.40 -29.81
C GLY A 44 47.50 17.77 -28.74
N LYS A 45 46.93 16.85 -27.96
CA LYS A 45 47.59 15.64 -27.44
C LYS A 45 46.56 14.65 -26.93
N SER A 46 46.60 13.43 -27.48
CA SER A 46 45.79 12.28 -27.07
C SER A 46 46.15 11.84 -25.65
N MET A 47 45.17 11.72 -24.75
CA MET A 47 45.31 11.02 -23.47
C MET A 47 44.01 10.29 -23.10
N ASN A 48 44.15 9.01 -22.78
CA ASN A 48 43.12 8.13 -22.21
C ASN A 48 42.50 8.74 -20.94
N LEU A 49 41.17 8.85 -20.89
CA LEU A 49 40.45 9.13 -19.65
C LEU A 49 39.93 7.82 -19.03
N ASP A 50 40.60 7.39 -17.97
CA ASP A 50 40.07 6.44 -17.00
C ASP A 50 38.71 6.90 -16.48
N LYS A 51 37.72 6.01 -16.55
CA LYS A 51 36.41 6.16 -15.89
C LYS A 51 36.60 6.16 -14.37
N LYS A 52 36.89 7.31 -13.77
CA LYS A 52 36.73 7.51 -12.33
C LYS A 52 35.24 7.55 -11.99
N THR A 53 34.76 6.41 -11.49
CA THR A 53 33.46 6.25 -10.85
C THR A 53 33.34 7.29 -9.73
N ARG A 54 32.44 8.27 -9.92
CA ARG A 54 32.14 9.30 -8.91
C ARG A 54 31.44 8.60 -7.73
N LYS A 55 32.19 8.21 -6.70
CA LYS A 55 31.63 7.71 -5.43
C LYS A 55 30.61 8.73 -4.89
N LYS A 56 29.36 8.30 -4.71
CA LYS A 56 28.34 9.05 -3.95
C LYS A 56 28.95 9.40 -2.58
N LYS A 57 28.97 10.69 -2.25
CA LYS A 57 29.37 11.15 -0.91
C LYS A 57 28.31 10.67 0.08
N ASP A 58 28.66 9.70 0.93
CA ASP A 58 27.89 9.39 2.13
C ASP A 58 27.84 10.65 3.00
N PHE A 59 26.62 11.17 3.23
CA PHE A 59 26.43 12.28 4.15
C PHE A 59 26.66 11.78 5.58
N LYS A 60 27.70 12.31 6.25
CA LYS A 60 27.99 12.01 7.66
C LYS A 60 26.84 12.52 8.54
N THR A 61 25.98 11.62 9.01
CA THR A 61 24.88 11.88 9.97
C THR A 61 25.37 12.18 11.39
N GLY A 62 26.68 12.12 11.66
CA GLY A 62 27.30 12.36 12.97
C GLY A 62 27.11 13.76 13.56
N ILE A 63 26.66 14.75 12.77
CA ILE A 63 26.40 16.11 13.27
C ILE A 63 25.03 16.21 14.00
N LEU A 64 24.15 15.22 13.84
CA LEU A 64 22.79 15.29 14.39
C LEU A 64 22.61 14.65 15.77
N GLU A 65 23.63 13.98 16.32
CA GLU A 65 23.51 13.22 17.59
C GLU A 65 23.17 14.11 18.81
N HIS A 66 23.42 15.42 18.73
CA HIS A 66 23.19 16.36 19.82
C HIS A 66 21.79 17.00 19.83
N HIS A 67 20.92 16.70 18.86
CA HIS A 67 19.58 17.27 18.85
C HIS A 67 18.63 16.54 19.81
N PRO A 68 17.68 17.27 20.45
CA PRO A 68 16.58 16.65 21.15
C PRO A 68 15.82 15.69 20.24
N ARG A 69 15.39 14.56 20.79
CA ARG A 69 14.64 13.53 20.08
C ARG A 69 13.43 13.09 20.89
N ARG A 70 12.42 12.61 20.19
CA ARG A 70 11.20 12.07 20.77
C ARG A 70 10.79 10.79 20.06
N TYR A 71 10.23 9.86 20.82
CA TYR A 71 9.64 8.66 20.25
C TYR A 71 8.20 8.95 19.80
N VAL A 72 7.92 8.70 18.53
CA VAL A 72 6.62 8.99 17.92
C VAL A 72 6.10 7.81 17.13
N ALA A 73 4.78 7.72 17.00
CA ALA A 73 4.11 6.92 15.98
C ALA A 73 3.73 7.82 14.80
N LEU A 74 3.99 7.38 13.57
CA LEU A 74 3.54 8.02 12.33
C LEU A 74 2.49 7.14 11.66
N ARG A 75 1.35 7.73 11.28
CA ARG A 75 0.35 7.09 10.43
C ARG A 75 0.63 7.41 8.98
N LEU A 76 0.63 6.38 8.15
CA LEU A 76 1.06 6.40 6.77
C LEU A 76 -0.06 5.92 5.86
N MET A 77 -0.21 6.64 4.76
CA MET A 77 -1.00 6.30 3.60
C MET A 77 -0.08 6.09 2.40
N TYR A 78 -0.35 5.09 1.58
CA TYR A 78 0.31 4.91 0.29
C TYR A 78 -0.51 4.09 -0.71
N PHE A 79 -0.35 4.42 -1.99
CA PHE A 79 -0.80 3.60 -3.11
C PHE A 79 0.31 2.62 -3.52
N GLY A 80 0.05 1.33 -3.37
CA GLY A 80 1.08 0.29 -3.42
C GLY A 80 1.61 -0.07 -4.80
N GLN A 81 0.89 0.30 -5.88
CA GLN A 81 1.06 -0.27 -7.22
C GLN A 81 2.50 -0.24 -7.74
N ARG A 82 3.25 0.83 -7.48
CA ARG A 82 4.62 1.00 -7.98
C ARG A 82 5.72 0.51 -7.02
N PHE A 83 5.35 -0.03 -5.86
CA PHE A 83 6.30 -0.42 -4.82
C PHE A 83 6.44 -1.94 -4.71
N TYR A 84 7.65 -2.41 -4.40
CA TYR A 84 7.94 -3.81 -4.09
C TYR A 84 7.51 -4.23 -2.67
N GLY A 85 6.41 -3.63 -2.18
CA GLY A 85 5.89 -3.81 -0.85
C GLY A 85 6.38 -2.76 0.14
N PHE A 86 6.00 -2.96 1.41
CA PHE A 86 6.33 -2.00 2.45
C PHE A 86 7.80 -2.07 2.87
N ALA A 87 8.30 -3.27 3.16
CA ALA A 87 9.61 -3.47 3.79
C ALA A 87 10.77 -3.32 2.79
N SER A 88 11.81 -2.60 3.18
CA SER A 88 13.06 -2.48 2.43
C SER A 88 13.82 -3.81 2.51
N GLU A 89 14.11 -4.40 1.36
CA GLU A 89 14.95 -5.59 1.19
C GLU A 89 16.04 -5.27 0.16
N ALA A 90 17.25 -5.79 0.34
CA ALA A 90 18.46 -5.30 -0.36
C ALA A 90 18.41 -5.37 -1.90
N GLN A 91 17.51 -6.17 -2.47
CA GLN A 91 17.39 -6.39 -3.92
C GLN A 91 16.18 -5.68 -4.55
N PHE A 92 15.29 -5.09 -3.76
CA PHE A 92 14.02 -4.54 -4.24
C PHE A 92 13.88 -3.06 -3.85
N ASP A 93 13.83 -2.18 -4.85
CA ASP A 93 13.55 -0.73 -4.71
C ASP A 93 12.73 -0.27 -5.94
N PRO A 94 11.78 0.68 -5.82
CA PRO A 94 11.37 1.38 -4.60
C PRO A 94 10.50 0.53 -3.67
N THR A 95 10.72 0.67 -2.36
CA THR A 95 9.81 0.19 -1.29
C THR A 95 9.26 1.39 -0.53
N VAL A 96 8.11 1.22 0.13
CA VAL A 96 7.54 2.32 0.92
C VAL A 96 8.49 2.73 2.05
N GLU A 97 9.09 1.75 2.74
CA GLU A 97 10.05 2.01 3.81
C GLU A 97 11.31 2.72 3.30
N SER A 98 11.87 2.33 2.15
CA SER A 98 13.06 3.01 1.61
C SER A 98 12.78 4.48 1.28
N GLU A 99 11.63 4.80 0.70
CA GLU A 99 11.23 6.20 0.43
C GLU A 99 10.99 7.02 1.71
N ILE A 100 10.41 6.40 2.75
CA ILE A 100 10.23 7.06 4.05
C ILE A 100 11.58 7.39 4.68
N PHE A 101 12.53 6.46 4.67
CA PHE A 101 13.86 6.71 5.23
C PHE A 101 14.64 7.76 4.42
N LYS A 102 14.55 7.74 3.08
CA LYS A 102 15.10 8.81 2.23
C LYS A 102 14.52 10.19 2.61
N ALA A 103 13.22 10.28 2.88
CA ALA A 103 12.58 11.52 3.31
C ALA A 103 13.00 11.96 4.72
N LEU A 104 13.10 11.03 5.67
CA LEU A 104 13.57 11.29 7.03
C LEU A 104 15.01 11.82 7.08
N GLU A 105 15.89 11.26 6.25
CA GLU A 105 17.28 11.73 6.10
C GLU A 105 17.34 13.11 5.45
N LYS A 106 16.62 13.32 4.34
CA LYS A 106 16.61 14.60 3.61
C LYS A 106 16.03 15.76 4.44
N THR A 107 15.07 15.47 5.31
CA THR A 107 14.48 16.45 6.25
C THR A 107 15.29 16.63 7.54
N LYS A 108 16.37 15.84 7.71
CA LYS A 108 17.20 15.78 8.93
C LYS A 108 16.40 15.45 10.19
N LEU A 109 15.30 14.70 10.05
CA LEU A 109 14.48 14.24 11.16
C LEU A 109 15.03 12.97 11.79
N LEU A 110 15.76 12.15 11.02
CA LEU A 110 16.45 10.98 11.56
C LEU A 110 17.69 11.42 12.36
N VAL A 111 17.69 11.15 13.67
CA VAL A 111 18.83 11.40 14.55
C VAL A 111 19.66 10.11 14.64
N GLY A 112 20.86 10.13 14.07
CA GLY A 112 21.71 8.94 13.94
C GLY A 112 21.33 8.05 12.75
N ASP A 113 21.59 6.75 12.84
CA ASP A 113 21.26 5.77 11.81
C ASP A 113 19.91 5.07 12.09
N LYS A 114 19.45 4.26 11.12
CA LYS A 114 18.22 3.47 11.25
C LYS A 114 18.23 2.52 12.47
N LYS A 115 19.40 2.07 12.92
CA LYS A 115 19.51 1.19 14.09
C LYS A 115 19.26 1.96 15.39
N LYS A 116 19.75 3.19 15.49
CA LYS A 116 19.57 4.08 16.64
C LYS A 116 18.15 4.65 16.78
N SER A 117 17.31 4.55 15.74
CA SER A 117 15.96 5.13 15.76
C SER A 117 14.89 4.27 16.45
N GLN A 118 15.21 3.06 16.93
CA GLN A 118 14.23 2.11 17.50
C GLN A 118 12.99 1.91 16.60
N TYR A 119 13.24 1.76 15.30
CA TYR A 119 12.21 1.62 14.29
C TYR A 119 11.37 0.35 14.48
N SER A 120 10.05 0.50 14.51
CA SER A 120 9.06 -0.57 14.47
C SER A 120 8.00 -0.26 13.41
N ARG A 121 7.43 -1.31 12.82
CA ARG A 121 6.39 -1.23 11.78
C ARG A 121 5.21 -2.13 12.16
N CYS A 122 3.99 -1.66 11.97
CA CYS A 122 2.80 -2.40 12.39
C CYS A 122 2.60 -3.70 11.62
N GLY A 123 2.79 -3.65 10.30
CA GLY A 123 2.71 -4.80 9.41
C GLY A 123 3.52 -4.60 8.14
N ARG A 124 3.80 -5.69 7.43
CA ARG A 124 4.33 -5.63 6.06
C ARG A 124 3.15 -5.76 5.11
N THR A 125 3.09 -4.92 4.08
CA THR A 125 2.20 -5.15 2.94
C THR A 125 3.02 -5.72 1.78
N ASP A 126 2.44 -6.64 1.03
CA ASP A 126 3.08 -7.26 -0.13
C ASP A 126 3.24 -6.25 -1.28
N LYS A 127 3.99 -6.64 -2.31
CA LYS A 127 4.12 -5.88 -3.56
C LYS A 127 2.74 -5.51 -4.11
N GLY A 128 2.59 -4.24 -4.51
CA GLY A 128 1.36 -3.70 -5.10
C GLY A 128 0.22 -3.40 -4.12
N VAL A 129 0.28 -3.87 -2.87
CA VAL A 129 -0.79 -3.66 -1.87
C VAL A 129 -0.74 -2.24 -1.30
N SER A 130 -1.90 -1.58 -1.27
CA SER A 130 -2.04 -0.22 -0.73
C SER A 130 -2.32 -0.22 0.78
N SER A 131 -2.17 0.94 1.41
CA SER A 131 -2.51 1.12 2.82
C SER A 131 -2.93 2.53 3.12
N PHE A 132 -3.98 2.72 3.90
CA PHE A 132 -4.46 4.02 4.37
C PHE A 132 -4.25 4.22 5.88
N GLY A 133 -3.85 3.17 6.59
CA GLY A 133 -3.64 3.19 8.04
C GLY A 133 -2.42 2.42 8.52
N GLN A 134 -1.34 2.39 7.74
CA GLN A 134 -0.07 1.78 8.18
C GLN A 134 0.52 2.64 9.29
N VAL A 135 1.16 2.01 10.28
CA VAL A 135 1.78 2.74 11.40
C VAL A 135 3.22 2.29 11.57
N ILE A 136 4.12 3.25 11.74
CA ILE A 136 5.50 3.03 12.19
C ILE A 136 5.75 3.79 13.49
N SER A 137 6.68 3.31 14.31
CA SER A 137 7.18 4.06 15.47
C SER A 137 8.70 4.14 15.45
N LEU A 138 9.24 5.31 15.79
CA LEU A 138 10.67 5.60 15.75
C LEU A 138 11.00 6.90 16.50
N PHE A 139 12.27 7.07 16.87
CA PHE A 139 12.83 8.33 17.34
C PHE A 139 13.03 9.30 16.18
N LEU A 140 12.48 10.50 16.33
CA LEU A 140 12.69 11.64 15.44
C LEU A 140 13.26 12.83 16.21
N ARG A 141 13.94 13.73 15.49
CA ARG A 141 14.31 15.06 16.00
C ARG A 141 13.06 15.77 16.52
N SER A 142 13.20 16.48 17.62
CA SER A 142 12.14 17.27 18.26
C SER A 142 12.64 18.70 18.49
N ASN A 143 11.74 19.68 18.43
CA ASN A 143 12.00 21.04 18.88
C ASN A 143 11.93 21.16 20.42
N LEU A 144 11.28 20.19 21.07
CA LEU A 144 11.04 20.20 22.51
C LEU A 144 12.20 19.55 23.24
N ARG A 145 12.72 20.24 24.24
CA ARG A 145 13.74 19.70 25.14
C ARG A 145 13.07 18.83 26.20
N PRO A 146 13.69 17.71 26.63
CA PRO A 146 13.19 16.96 27.78
C PRO A 146 13.15 17.87 29.01
N LYS A 147 11.99 18.01 29.66
CA LYS A 147 11.89 18.66 30.98
C LYS A 147 12.26 17.59 32.02
N ASN A 148 13.53 17.54 32.42
CA ASN A 148 14.11 16.58 33.39
C ASN A 148 13.96 15.09 33.03
N THR A 149 15.01 14.33 33.29
CA THR A 149 15.18 12.94 32.82
C THR A 149 14.44 11.89 33.64
N ASP A 150 13.79 12.28 34.73
CA ASP A 150 13.22 11.34 35.71
C ASP A 150 11.73 11.08 35.50
N ASP A 151 11.07 11.86 34.62
CA ASP A 151 9.64 11.72 34.27
C ASP A 151 9.42 11.12 32.88
N ALA A 152 10.20 10.09 32.53
CA ALA A 152 10.02 9.31 31.29
C ALA A 152 8.61 8.67 31.17
N ASN A 153 7.84 8.66 32.26
CA ASN A 153 6.46 8.17 32.34
C ASN A 153 5.36 9.24 32.29
N SER A 154 5.70 10.54 32.26
CA SER A 154 4.71 11.60 32.06
C SER A 154 4.37 11.75 30.56
N TRP A 155 3.86 10.67 29.95
CA TRP A 155 3.29 10.70 28.60
C TRP A 155 1.84 11.22 28.59
N GLU A 156 1.32 11.58 29.77
CA GLU A 156 -0.10 11.77 30.02
C GLU A 156 -0.74 12.70 28.99
N LEU A 157 -1.90 12.25 28.51
CA LEU A 157 -2.69 12.69 27.36
C LEU A 157 -3.06 14.19 27.31
N SER A 158 -2.59 14.99 28.26
CA SER A 158 -2.62 16.46 28.26
C SER A 158 -1.29 17.01 27.73
N VAL A 159 -0.89 16.66 26.51
CA VAL A 159 0.04 17.53 25.80
C VAL A 159 -0.78 18.78 25.44
N GLU A 160 -0.67 19.81 26.28
CA GLU A 160 -1.30 21.11 26.05
C GLU A 160 -1.08 21.53 24.60
N ARG A 161 -2.12 22.06 23.97
CA ARG A 161 -2.10 22.43 22.54
C ARG A 161 -0.89 23.31 22.20
N ASP A 162 -0.50 24.19 23.11
CA ASP A 162 0.64 25.08 23.01
C ASP A 162 1.99 24.34 22.88
N VAL A 163 2.12 23.16 23.49
CA VAL A 163 3.31 22.30 23.38
C VAL A 163 3.36 21.61 22.01
N LEU A 164 2.20 21.26 21.43
CA LEU A 164 2.14 20.69 20.09
C LEU A 164 2.44 21.72 19.00
N ASP A 165 2.01 22.97 19.19
CA ASP A 165 2.29 24.07 18.25
C ASP A 165 3.78 24.45 18.20
N ALA A 166 4.52 24.21 19.29
CA ALA A 166 5.97 24.39 19.35
C ALA A 166 6.78 23.21 18.75
N GLU A 167 6.14 22.06 18.52
CA GLU A 167 6.79 20.88 17.94
C GLU A 167 6.92 20.98 16.41
N ILE A 168 7.81 20.17 15.84
CA ILE A 168 7.91 20.01 14.40
C ILE A 168 6.60 19.42 13.84
N ASP A 169 6.00 20.10 12.86
CA ASP A 169 4.93 19.54 12.04
C ASP A 169 5.49 18.44 11.12
N TYR A 170 5.63 17.23 11.68
CA TYR A 170 6.18 16.07 10.98
C TYR A 170 5.38 15.74 9.70
N VAL A 171 4.06 15.94 9.73
CA VAL A 171 3.18 15.67 8.58
C VAL A 171 3.56 16.59 7.42
N ARG A 172 3.60 17.90 7.66
CA ARG A 172 3.94 18.89 6.64
C ARG A 172 5.36 18.75 6.14
N VAL A 173 6.32 18.55 7.05
CA VAL A 173 7.75 18.44 6.70
C VAL A 173 8.02 17.21 5.84
N LEU A 174 7.47 16.05 6.20
CA LEU A 174 7.69 14.80 5.46
C LEU A 174 6.96 14.81 4.12
N ASN A 175 5.70 15.26 4.07
CA ASN A 175 4.90 15.25 2.84
C ASN A 175 5.45 16.17 1.74
N ARG A 176 6.24 17.20 2.08
CA ARG A 176 6.94 18.04 1.10
C ARG A 176 8.02 17.29 0.32
N ILE A 177 8.57 16.22 0.91
CA ILE A 177 9.69 15.45 0.35
C ILE A 177 9.26 14.08 -0.16
N LEU A 178 8.25 13.48 0.48
CA LEU A 178 7.73 12.17 0.11
C LEU A 178 7.18 12.18 -1.33
N PRO A 179 7.39 11.09 -2.09
CA PRO A 179 6.72 10.91 -3.38
C PRO A 179 5.20 11.05 -3.25
N LYS A 180 4.53 11.48 -4.33
CA LYS A 180 3.08 11.76 -4.33
C LYS A 180 2.21 10.61 -3.82
N ASP A 181 2.65 9.37 -4.01
CA ASP A 181 1.94 8.16 -3.62
C ASP A 181 2.18 7.70 -2.18
N ILE A 182 2.96 8.45 -1.39
CA ILE A 182 3.19 8.20 0.05
C ILE A 182 2.89 9.48 0.82
N ARG A 183 2.05 9.37 1.85
CA ARG A 183 1.67 10.47 2.72
C ARG A 183 1.74 10.06 4.18
N VAL A 184 2.32 10.89 5.01
CA VAL A 184 2.05 10.88 6.45
C VAL A 184 0.70 11.55 6.65
N THR A 185 -0.21 10.92 7.39
CA THR A 185 -1.57 11.43 7.63
C THR A 185 -1.83 11.79 9.09
N GLY A 186 -0.82 11.61 9.94
CA GLY A 186 -0.82 12.04 11.32
C GLY A 186 0.36 11.47 12.09
N TRP A 187 0.59 12.00 13.29
CA TRP A 187 1.64 11.55 14.20
C TRP A 187 1.16 11.59 15.65
N CYS A 188 1.81 10.85 16.55
CA CYS A 188 1.45 10.82 17.96
C CYS A 188 2.72 10.63 18.81
N PRO A 189 2.96 11.42 19.87
CA PRO A 189 3.95 11.03 20.88
C PRO A 189 3.50 9.73 21.56
N VAL A 190 4.41 8.78 21.72
CA VAL A 190 4.09 7.48 22.33
C VAL A 190 5.17 7.07 23.35
N PRO A 191 4.82 6.25 24.36
CA PRO A 191 5.78 5.69 25.31
C PRO A 191 6.96 4.98 24.62
N ILE A 192 8.14 5.00 25.24
CA ILE A 192 9.37 4.44 24.65
C ILE A 192 9.31 2.92 24.40
N ASP A 193 8.49 2.22 25.18
CA ASP A 193 8.20 0.79 25.09
C ASP A 193 7.12 0.48 24.04
N PHE A 194 6.43 1.48 23.49
CA PHE A 194 5.50 1.30 22.38
C PHE A 194 6.24 0.68 21.18
N ARG A 195 5.61 -0.32 20.56
CA ARG A 195 6.11 -0.95 19.34
C ARG A 195 4.96 -1.08 18.37
N ALA A 196 5.00 -0.36 17.24
CA ALA A 196 3.92 -0.38 16.25
C ALA A 196 3.44 -1.80 15.88
N ARG A 197 4.33 -2.79 15.85
CA ARG A 197 3.96 -4.20 15.62
C ARG A 197 3.17 -4.83 16.78
N PHE A 198 3.71 -4.73 17.99
CA PHE A 198 3.28 -5.52 19.15
C PHE A 198 2.21 -4.81 19.99
N SER A 199 2.18 -3.48 19.96
CA SER A 199 1.15 -2.65 20.59
C SER A 199 -0.13 -2.55 19.75
N CYS A 200 -0.13 -3.05 18.51
CA CYS A 200 -1.30 -3.04 17.64
C CYS A 200 -2.29 -4.13 18.05
N MET A 201 -3.52 -3.71 18.36
CA MET A 201 -4.60 -4.57 18.84
C MET A 201 -5.33 -5.26 17.69
N SER A 202 -5.56 -4.55 16.58
CA SER A 202 -6.25 -5.10 15.43
C SER A 202 -5.82 -4.41 14.13
N ARG A 203 -5.96 -5.11 13.01
CA ARG A 203 -5.83 -4.56 11.67
C ARG A 203 -7.11 -4.80 10.90
N GLU A 204 -7.53 -3.81 10.14
CA GLU A 204 -8.66 -3.91 9.22
C GLU A 204 -8.14 -3.83 7.79
N TYR A 205 -8.54 -4.79 6.97
CA TYR A 205 -8.30 -4.79 5.53
C TYR A 205 -9.60 -4.57 4.77
N LYS A 206 -9.51 -3.83 3.68
CA LYS A 206 -10.55 -3.77 2.64
C LYS A 206 -10.06 -4.42 1.37
N TYR A 207 -10.92 -5.18 0.71
CA TYR A 207 -10.65 -5.74 -0.61
C TYR A 207 -11.80 -5.40 -1.55
N PHE A 208 -11.53 -4.58 -2.56
CA PHE A 208 -12.54 -4.16 -3.53
C PHE A 208 -12.69 -5.15 -4.68
N PHE A 209 -13.92 -5.33 -5.17
CA PHE A 209 -14.19 -6.16 -6.34
C PHE A 209 -15.49 -5.74 -7.01
N TRP A 210 -15.59 -6.00 -8.32
CA TRP A 210 -16.84 -5.87 -9.04
C TRP A 210 -17.69 -7.13 -8.81
N ARG A 211 -18.98 -6.93 -8.54
CA ARG A 211 -19.90 -8.02 -8.21
C ARG A 211 -20.05 -9.02 -9.34
N ASP A 212 -20.18 -8.54 -10.58
CA ASP A 212 -20.55 -9.35 -11.74
C ASP A 212 -21.74 -10.28 -11.41
N ASN A 213 -21.55 -11.59 -11.58
CA ASN A 213 -22.55 -12.62 -11.28
C ASN A 213 -22.28 -13.35 -9.94
N LEU A 214 -21.49 -12.76 -9.04
CA LEU A 214 -21.15 -13.40 -7.77
C LEU A 214 -22.37 -13.50 -6.84
N ASP A 215 -22.57 -14.68 -6.25
CA ASP A 215 -23.56 -14.93 -5.20
C ASP A 215 -23.08 -14.34 -3.87
N ILE A 216 -23.51 -13.10 -3.61
CA ILE A 216 -23.21 -12.36 -2.39
C ILE A 216 -23.71 -13.09 -1.15
N ARG A 217 -24.86 -13.77 -1.19
CA ARG A 217 -25.42 -14.45 0.00
C ARG A 217 -24.59 -15.68 0.37
N ALA A 218 -24.17 -16.45 -0.63
CA ALA A 218 -23.25 -17.57 -0.42
C ALA A 218 -21.92 -17.09 0.15
N MET A 219 -21.40 -15.95 -0.35
CA MET A 219 -20.18 -15.33 0.15
C MET A 219 -20.34 -14.81 1.57
N GLU A 220 -21.46 -14.15 1.92
CA GLU A 220 -21.73 -13.71 3.29
C GLU A 220 -21.74 -14.90 4.27
N SER A 221 -22.44 -15.98 3.91
CA SER A 221 -22.48 -17.22 4.70
C SER A 221 -21.10 -17.84 4.88
N ALA A 222 -20.29 -17.91 3.81
CA ALA A 222 -18.92 -18.40 3.89
C ALA A 222 -18.01 -17.48 4.72
N GLY A 223 -18.17 -16.16 4.59
CA GLY A 223 -17.37 -15.16 5.30
C GLY A 223 -17.51 -15.25 6.81
N GLN A 224 -18.73 -15.51 7.32
CA GLN A 224 -18.97 -15.67 8.75
C GLN A 224 -18.21 -16.86 9.35
N LYS A 225 -17.93 -17.91 8.57
CA LYS A 225 -17.17 -19.08 9.05
C LYS A 225 -15.72 -18.75 9.38
N PHE A 226 -15.17 -17.65 8.84
CA PHE A 226 -13.83 -17.19 9.20
C PHE A 226 -13.75 -16.52 10.57
N VAL A 227 -14.86 -16.04 11.13
CA VAL A 227 -14.88 -15.30 12.40
C VAL A 227 -14.53 -16.24 13.57
N GLY A 228 -13.71 -15.76 14.49
CA GLY A 228 -13.20 -16.53 15.62
C GLY A 228 -11.72 -16.93 15.49
N ASP A 229 -11.31 -17.87 16.34
CA ASP A 229 -9.95 -18.37 16.43
C ASP A 229 -9.77 -19.68 15.66
N HIS A 230 -9.05 -19.61 14.54
CA HIS A 230 -8.83 -20.76 13.66
C HIS A 230 -7.38 -20.89 13.22
N ASP A 231 -6.98 -22.08 12.78
CA ASP A 231 -5.70 -22.27 12.09
C ASP A 231 -5.87 -21.95 10.59
N PHE A 232 -5.20 -20.88 10.14
CA PHE A 232 -5.31 -20.37 8.77
C PHE A 232 -4.21 -20.89 7.83
N ARG A 233 -3.54 -21.99 8.16
CA ARG A 233 -2.45 -22.54 7.32
C ARG A 233 -2.88 -22.82 5.88
N ASN A 234 -4.11 -23.29 5.69
CA ASN A 234 -4.70 -23.54 4.37
C ASN A 234 -5.16 -22.27 3.65
N PHE A 235 -5.16 -21.13 4.33
CA PHE A 235 -5.53 -19.81 3.81
C PHE A 235 -4.35 -18.85 3.77
N CYS A 236 -3.11 -19.33 3.68
CA CYS A 236 -1.94 -18.47 3.63
C CYS A 236 -0.86 -19.06 2.72
N LYS A 237 0.23 -18.31 2.54
CA LYS A 237 1.48 -18.87 2.01
C LYS A 237 2.29 -19.40 3.18
N MET A 238 2.46 -20.73 3.23
CA MET A 238 3.09 -21.39 4.36
C MET A 238 4.61 -21.14 4.38
N ASP A 239 5.06 -20.42 5.41
CA ASP A 239 6.47 -20.20 5.74
C ASP A 239 6.83 -20.96 7.03
N ALA A 240 7.06 -22.26 6.91
CA ALA A 240 7.36 -23.14 8.05
C ALA A 240 8.75 -22.89 8.68
N PHE A 241 9.56 -22.03 8.07
CA PHE A 241 10.84 -21.62 8.61
C PHE A 241 10.67 -20.52 9.66
N ASN A 242 9.91 -19.46 9.34
CA ASN A 242 9.72 -18.33 10.25
C ASN A 242 8.45 -18.43 11.12
N VAL A 243 7.47 -19.25 10.73
CA VAL A 243 6.16 -19.32 11.39
C VAL A 243 5.91 -20.71 11.97
N HIS A 244 5.59 -20.73 13.27
CA HIS A 244 5.26 -21.95 14.02
C HIS A 244 3.81 -21.98 14.50
N ASN A 245 3.14 -20.82 14.52
CA ASN A 245 1.75 -20.70 14.93
C ASN A 245 0.94 -20.04 13.79
N TYR A 246 0.04 -20.83 13.20
CA TYR A 246 -0.87 -20.42 12.13
C TYR A 246 -2.26 -20.04 12.65
N ARG A 247 -2.49 -20.07 13.97
CA ARG A 247 -3.74 -19.63 14.57
C ARG A 247 -3.87 -18.11 14.53
N ARG A 248 -5.00 -17.60 14.06
CA ARG A 248 -5.33 -16.17 14.07
C ARG A 248 -6.77 -15.97 14.52
N HIS A 249 -7.04 -14.80 15.08
CA HIS A 249 -8.38 -14.38 15.48
C HIS A 249 -8.91 -13.36 14.49
N ILE A 250 -9.98 -13.71 13.77
CA ILE A 250 -10.75 -12.77 12.94
C ILE A 250 -11.93 -12.28 13.76
N THR A 251 -11.97 -10.98 14.00
CA THR A 251 -13.02 -10.33 14.81
C THR A 251 -14.26 -10.03 13.98
N SER A 252 -14.10 -9.63 12.71
CA SER A 252 -15.23 -9.44 11.81
C SER A 252 -14.86 -9.71 10.35
N PHE A 253 -15.86 -10.18 9.60
CA PHE A 253 -15.83 -10.37 8.17
C PHE A 253 -17.15 -9.88 7.59
N GLU A 254 -17.12 -8.80 6.81
CA GLU A 254 -18.32 -8.16 6.27
C GLU A 254 -18.19 -7.97 4.76
N LEU A 255 -19.31 -8.10 4.04
CA LEU A 255 -19.44 -7.64 2.66
C LEU A 255 -20.26 -6.36 2.65
N ALA A 256 -19.85 -5.38 1.85
CA ALA A 256 -20.58 -4.13 1.68
C ALA A 256 -20.57 -3.68 0.23
N SER A 257 -21.74 -3.27 -0.28
CA SER A 257 -21.82 -2.54 -1.54
C SER A 257 -21.15 -1.17 -1.36
N CYS A 258 -20.41 -0.75 -2.38
CA CYS A 258 -19.94 0.61 -2.51
C CYS A 258 -20.93 1.34 -3.41
N ASP A 259 -21.25 2.61 -3.10
CA ASP A 259 -22.15 3.46 -3.90
C ASP A 259 -21.54 3.88 -5.25
N LYS A 260 -20.99 2.91 -6.00
CA LYS A 260 -20.38 3.07 -7.32
C LYS A 260 -20.83 1.92 -8.20
N ARG A 261 -21.38 2.28 -9.36
CA ARG A 261 -21.84 1.34 -10.38
C ARG A 261 -21.17 1.66 -11.72
N LEU A 262 -20.87 0.63 -12.48
CA LEU A 262 -20.44 0.72 -13.86
C LEU A 262 -21.40 -0.12 -14.68
N GLU A 263 -22.19 0.53 -15.54
CA GLU A 263 -23.33 -0.10 -16.23
C GLU A 263 -24.28 -0.82 -15.25
N SER A 264 -24.44 -2.14 -15.40
CA SER A 264 -25.25 -3.01 -14.54
C SER A 264 -24.45 -3.63 -13.39
N ASN A 265 -23.16 -3.31 -13.27
CA ASN A 265 -22.25 -3.91 -12.30
C ASN A 265 -22.03 -3.01 -11.09
N GLU A 266 -22.00 -3.61 -9.91
CA GLU A 266 -21.85 -2.91 -8.64
C GLU A 266 -20.45 -3.13 -8.08
N LEU A 267 -19.84 -2.07 -7.55
CA LEU A 267 -18.62 -2.20 -6.78
C LEU A 267 -18.97 -2.67 -5.36
N TRP A 268 -18.24 -3.67 -4.87
CA TRP A 268 -18.37 -4.21 -3.53
C TRP A 268 -17.01 -4.27 -2.85
N CYS A 269 -17.01 -4.43 -1.53
CA CYS A 269 -15.80 -4.68 -0.78
C CYS A 269 -16.01 -5.70 0.34
N PHE A 270 -14.97 -6.50 0.60
CA PHE A 270 -14.81 -7.20 1.86
C PHE A 270 -14.20 -6.25 2.88
N LYS A 271 -14.69 -6.28 4.12
CA LYS A 271 -14.03 -5.69 5.29
C LYS A 271 -13.65 -6.82 6.24
N ILE A 272 -12.37 -6.95 6.52
CA ILE A 272 -11.83 -8.07 7.28
C ILE A 272 -11.00 -7.51 8.42
N LYS A 273 -11.44 -7.71 9.65
CA LYS A 273 -10.78 -7.23 10.86
C LYS A 273 -10.29 -8.40 11.69
N GLY A 274 -9.04 -8.35 12.14
CA GLY A 274 -8.46 -9.38 12.99
C GLY A 274 -7.27 -8.88 13.79
N SER A 275 -6.82 -9.68 14.74
CA SER A 275 -5.69 -9.32 15.62
C SER A 275 -4.37 -9.26 14.85
N ALA A 276 -4.12 -10.24 13.99
CA ALA A 276 -2.97 -10.31 13.09
C ALA A 276 -3.28 -11.20 11.89
N PHE A 277 -2.47 -11.10 10.84
CA PHE A 277 -2.62 -11.87 9.62
C PHE A 277 -1.30 -12.57 9.25
N LEU A 278 -1.41 -13.78 8.70
CA LEU A 278 -0.31 -14.53 8.11
C LEU A 278 0.07 -13.98 6.74
N TRP A 279 1.21 -14.42 6.23
CA TRP A 279 1.66 -14.05 4.90
C TRP A 279 0.62 -14.46 3.84
N HIS A 280 0.19 -13.49 3.02
CA HIS A 280 -0.84 -13.65 1.99
C HIS A 280 -2.26 -14.02 2.49
N GLN A 281 -2.52 -14.00 3.81
CA GLN A 281 -3.75 -14.58 4.37
C GLN A 281 -5.03 -14.01 3.75
N VAL A 282 -5.16 -12.68 3.75
CA VAL A 282 -6.36 -11.99 3.28
C VAL A 282 -6.64 -12.30 1.81
N ARG A 283 -5.62 -12.28 0.95
CA ARG A 283 -5.77 -12.56 -0.49
C ARG A 283 -6.12 -14.03 -0.75
N CYS A 284 -5.61 -14.94 0.08
CA CYS A 284 -5.97 -16.35 0.02
C CYS A 284 -7.41 -16.60 0.49
N MET A 285 -7.87 -15.93 1.55
CA MET A 285 -9.27 -15.95 1.98
C MET A 285 -10.18 -15.45 0.84
N VAL A 286 -9.87 -14.29 0.28
CA VAL A 286 -10.63 -13.70 -0.84
C VAL A 286 -10.67 -14.59 -2.08
N ALA A 287 -9.57 -15.30 -2.39
CA ALA A 287 -9.55 -16.23 -3.52
C ALA A 287 -10.59 -17.35 -3.39
N VAL A 288 -10.69 -17.95 -2.21
CA VAL A 288 -11.68 -19.00 -1.94
C VAL A 288 -13.10 -18.41 -1.93
N MET A 289 -13.27 -17.20 -1.40
CA MET A 289 -14.55 -16.49 -1.43
C MET A 289 -15.05 -16.22 -2.85
N PHE A 290 -14.14 -15.92 -3.80
CA PHE A 290 -14.53 -15.81 -5.22
C PHE A 290 -14.98 -17.14 -5.81
N MET A 291 -14.37 -18.26 -5.43
CA MET A 291 -14.85 -19.58 -5.88
C MET A 291 -16.24 -19.89 -5.33
N VAL A 292 -16.52 -19.53 -4.07
CA VAL A 292 -17.86 -19.63 -3.48
C VAL A 292 -18.86 -18.73 -4.21
N GLY A 293 -18.51 -17.46 -4.43
CA GLY A 293 -19.37 -16.51 -5.14
C GLY A 293 -19.64 -16.91 -6.59
N GLN A 294 -18.70 -17.60 -7.24
CA GLN A 294 -18.89 -18.16 -8.58
C GLN A 294 -19.73 -19.45 -8.59
N GLY A 295 -20.12 -19.98 -7.42
CA GLY A 295 -20.82 -21.26 -7.29
C GLY A 295 -19.93 -22.48 -7.57
N LEU A 296 -18.61 -22.29 -7.61
CA LEU A 296 -17.64 -23.35 -7.89
C LEU A 296 -17.29 -24.16 -6.63
N GLU A 297 -17.47 -23.58 -5.46
CA GLU A 297 -17.35 -24.24 -4.16
C GLU A 297 -18.55 -23.93 -3.28
N SER A 298 -18.90 -24.86 -2.40
CA SER A 298 -19.89 -24.63 -1.35
C SER A 298 -19.32 -23.72 -0.25
N PRO A 299 -20.13 -22.90 0.43
CA PRO A 299 -19.70 -22.18 1.64
C PRO A 299 -19.03 -23.07 2.71
N ASN A 300 -19.38 -24.36 2.77
CA ASN A 300 -18.79 -25.32 3.72
C ASN A 300 -17.33 -25.67 3.41
N VAL A 301 -16.81 -25.28 2.24
CA VAL A 301 -15.37 -25.43 1.94
C VAL A 301 -14.51 -24.67 2.94
N ILE A 302 -15.03 -23.60 3.53
CA ILE A 302 -14.32 -22.84 4.56
C ILE A 302 -14.08 -23.70 5.80
N ASP A 303 -15.11 -24.41 6.29
CA ASP A 303 -14.97 -25.29 7.45
C ASP A 303 -13.96 -26.41 7.17
N ALA A 304 -14.06 -27.05 6.00
CA ALA A 304 -13.16 -28.12 5.60
C ALA A 304 -11.69 -27.67 5.56
N LEU A 305 -11.43 -26.44 5.12
CA LEU A 305 -10.07 -25.88 5.05
C LEU A 305 -9.57 -25.34 6.40
N LEU A 306 -10.45 -24.92 7.29
CA LEU A 306 -10.09 -24.54 8.67
C LEU A 306 -9.88 -25.76 9.56
N ASP A 307 -10.49 -26.90 9.24
CA ASP A 307 -10.20 -28.20 9.84
C ASP A 307 -8.87 -28.74 9.32
N THR A 308 -7.80 -28.51 10.08
CA THR A 308 -6.46 -28.97 9.73
C THR A 308 -6.24 -30.46 9.93
N ASP A 309 -7.11 -31.15 10.68
CA ASP A 309 -7.02 -32.60 10.87
C ASP A 309 -7.65 -33.32 9.67
N GLY A 310 -8.81 -32.84 9.22
CA GLY A 310 -9.46 -33.30 7.98
C GLY A 310 -8.71 -32.86 6.71
N THR A 311 -8.10 -31.67 6.71
CA THR A 311 -7.34 -31.13 5.58
C THR A 311 -5.93 -30.70 6.01
N PRO A 312 -5.01 -31.66 6.24
CA PRO A 312 -3.65 -31.35 6.70
C PRO A 312 -2.77 -30.73 5.62
N ARG A 313 -3.17 -30.85 4.35
CA ARG A 313 -2.43 -30.36 3.19
C ARG A 313 -3.26 -29.35 2.42
N LYS A 314 -2.73 -28.14 2.28
CA LYS A 314 -3.39 -27.04 1.58
C LYS A 314 -3.61 -27.40 0.10
N PRO A 315 -4.84 -27.35 -0.43
CA PRO A 315 -5.07 -27.52 -1.86
C PRO A 315 -4.55 -26.34 -2.68
N GLN A 316 -4.15 -26.60 -3.92
CA GLN A 316 -3.65 -25.57 -4.81
C GLN A 316 -4.76 -24.63 -5.30
N TYR A 317 -4.57 -23.33 -5.12
CA TYR A 317 -5.41 -22.30 -5.71
C TYR A 317 -4.64 -21.00 -5.95
N THR A 318 -5.05 -20.28 -6.99
CA THR A 318 -4.48 -18.98 -7.32
C THR A 318 -4.97 -17.93 -6.34
N MET A 319 -4.03 -17.25 -5.69
CA MET A 319 -4.32 -16.16 -4.77
C MET A 319 -4.94 -14.96 -5.50
N ALA A 320 -5.84 -14.24 -4.83
CA ALA A 320 -6.49 -13.05 -5.39
C ALA A 320 -5.47 -11.94 -5.71
N PRO A 321 -5.69 -11.07 -6.72
CA PRO A 321 -4.80 -9.97 -7.05
C PRO A 321 -4.47 -9.03 -5.88
N GLU A 322 -3.31 -8.38 -5.92
CA GLU A 322 -2.84 -7.46 -4.86
C GLU A 322 -3.49 -6.07 -4.91
N MET A 323 -3.77 -5.57 -6.12
CA MET A 323 -4.16 -4.17 -6.35
C MET A 323 -5.39 -3.73 -5.54
N PRO A 324 -6.47 -4.54 -5.43
CA PRO A 324 -7.67 -4.11 -4.72
C PRO A 324 -7.57 -4.23 -3.19
N LEU A 325 -6.47 -4.76 -2.66
CA LEU A 325 -6.26 -4.93 -1.23
C LEU A 325 -5.69 -3.66 -0.60
N ILE A 326 -6.33 -3.22 0.48
CA ILE A 326 -5.94 -2.04 1.25
C ILE A 326 -5.86 -2.42 2.73
N LEU A 327 -4.73 -2.13 3.38
CA LEU A 327 -4.69 -2.03 4.84
C LEU A 327 -5.40 -0.73 5.26
N GLN A 328 -6.64 -0.85 5.71
CA GLN A 328 -7.50 0.29 6.02
C GLN A 328 -7.08 0.99 7.30
N SER A 329 -6.89 0.23 8.38
CA SER A 329 -6.62 0.80 9.70
C SER A 329 -5.81 -0.17 10.59
N CYS A 330 -5.11 0.41 11.56
CA CYS A 330 -4.45 -0.30 12.66
C CYS A 330 -4.91 0.33 13.98
N GLU A 331 -5.40 -0.46 14.92
CA GLU A 331 -5.93 0.02 16.20
C GLU A 331 -4.90 -0.14 17.33
N PHE A 332 -4.84 0.87 18.19
CA PHE A 332 -3.91 0.93 19.32
C PHE A 332 -4.62 1.54 20.54
N GLN A 333 -4.28 1.06 21.73
CA GLN A 333 -4.76 1.65 22.97
C GLN A 333 -4.10 3.01 23.21
N GLY A 334 -4.89 4.04 23.48
CA GLY A 334 -4.40 5.38 23.86
C GLY A 334 -3.77 6.22 22.75
N VAL A 335 -3.53 5.68 21.55
CA VAL A 335 -2.89 6.44 20.46
C VAL A 335 -3.89 7.32 19.73
N ARG A 336 -3.66 8.63 19.73
CA ARG A 336 -4.47 9.62 18.98
C ARG A 336 -3.57 10.38 18.01
N PHE A 337 -3.79 10.17 16.71
CA PHE A 337 -2.99 10.83 15.67
C PHE A 337 -3.38 12.29 15.49
N ILE A 338 -2.36 13.14 15.56
CA ILE A 338 -2.40 14.59 15.44
C ILE A 338 -2.02 14.97 14.01
N CYS A 339 -2.72 15.95 13.47
CA CYS A 339 -2.43 16.57 12.17
C CYS A 339 -2.86 18.04 12.24
N SER A 340 -1.97 18.96 11.88
CA SER A 340 -2.28 20.40 11.84
C SER A 340 -3.39 20.68 10.82
N SER A 341 -4.10 21.80 10.98
CA SER A 341 -5.13 22.23 10.01
C SER A 341 -4.56 22.34 8.60
N ASP A 342 -3.39 22.97 8.48
CA ASP A 342 -2.73 23.22 7.21
C ASP A 342 -2.28 21.92 6.54
N ALA A 343 -1.68 21.01 7.31
CA ALA A 343 -1.29 19.70 6.78
C ALA A 343 -2.50 18.86 6.38
N ARG A 344 -3.60 18.93 7.13
CA ARG A 344 -4.87 18.26 6.80
C ARG A 344 -5.47 18.82 5.51
N GLN A 345 -5.49 20.14 5.36
CA GLN A 345 -5.98 20.79 4.14
C GLN A 345 -5.13 20.42 2.93
N ALA A 346 -3.81 20.46 3.06
CA ALA A 346 -2.90 20.07 1.99
C ALA A 346 -3.06 18.59 1.59
N LEU A 347 -3.31 17.70 2.56
CA LEU A 347 -3.62 16.30 2.30
C LEU A 347 -4.95 16.14 1.55
N HIS A 348 -5.99 16.88 1.96
CA HIS A 348 -7.28 16.85 1.28
C HIS A 348 -7.15 17.25 -0.19
N VAL A 349 -6.54 18.41 -0.46
CA VAL A 349 -6.31 18.91 -1.82
C VAL A 349 -5.51 17.90 -2.64
N HIS A 350 -4.42 17.36 -2.09
CA HIS A 350 -3.60 16.35 -2.77
C HIS A 350 -4.41 15.09 -3.15
N LEU A 351 -5.30 14.61 -2.27
CA LEU A 351 -6.11 13.42 -2.52
C LEU A 351 -7.24 13.70 -3.51
N GLU A 352 -7.82 14.89 -3.45
CA GLU A 352 -8.84 15.34 -4.40
C GLU A 352 -8.26 15.47 -5.81
N GLU A 353 -7.09 16.09 -5.97
CA GLU A 353 -6.36 16.16 -7.24
C GLU A 353 -6.00 14.76 -7.79
N ALA A 354 -5.55 13.86 -6.91
CA ALA A 354 -5.25 12.48 -7.30
C ALA A 354 -6.51 11.75 -7.76
N TYR A 355 -7.62 11.91 -7.04
CA TYR A 355 -8.91 11.33 -7.39
C TYR A 355 -9.43 11.86 -8.74
N GLN A 356 -9.40 13.17 -8.96
CA GLN A 356 -9.75 13.80 -10.23
C GLN A 356 -8.90 13.26 -11.38
N THR A 357 -7.60 13.07 -11.16
CA THR A 357 -6.70 12.48 -12.16
C THR A 357 -7.13 11.05 -12.53
N TYR A 358 -7.49 10.23 -11.55
CA TYR A 358 -7.95 8.87 -11.80
C TYR A 358 -9.32 8.82 -12.49
N GLU A 359 -10.24 9.73 -12.15
CA GLU A 359 -11.52 9.85 -12.85
C GLU A 359 -11.33 10.32 -14.31
N LEU A 360 -10.40 11.25 -14.56
CA LEU A 360 -10.02 11.64 -15.93
C LEU A 360 -9.44 10.45 -16.71
N GLN A 361 -8.53 9.68 -16.11
CA GLN A 361 -7.97 8.47 -16.72
C GLN A 361 -9.04 7.40 -16.98
N ALA A 362 -10.00 7.25 -16.07
CA ALA A 362 -11.14 6.37 -16.26
C ALA A 362 -12.00 6.83 -17.45
N ALA A 363 -12.28 8.13 -17.58
CA ALA A 363 -13.02 8.70 -18.71
C ALA A 363 -12.28 8.48 -20.05
N MET A 364 -10.96 8.70 -20.09
CA MET A 364 -10.15 8.42 -21.28
C MET A 364 -10.18 6.94 -21.67
N THR A 365 -10.12 6.05 -20.66
CA THR A 365 -10.17 4.60 -20.88
C THR A 365 -11.55 4.17 -21.36
N HIS A 366 -12.60 4.81 -20.86
CA HIS A 366 -13.97 4.59 -21.33
C HIS A 366 -14.16 5.04 -22.79
N GLU A 367 -13.60 6.19 -23.19
CA GLU A 367 -13.63 6.63 -24.59
C GLU A 367 -12.87 5.66 -25.52
N ALA A 368 -11.72 5.15 -25.06
CA ALA A 368 -10.97 4.14 -25.79
C ALA A 368 -11.78 2.83 -25.93
N LEU A 369 -12.55 2.45 -24.91
CA LEU A 369 -13.45 1.28 -24.97
C LEU A 369 -14.56 1.48 -26.02
N LEU A 370 -15.20 2.65 -26.04
CA LEU A 370 -16.24 2.98 -27.03
C LEU A 370 -15.69 2.99 -28.46
N SER A 371 -14.46 3.48 -28.64
CA SER A 371 -13.78 3.51 -29.94
C SER A 371 -13.48 2.12 -30.51
N CYS A 372 -13.50 1.07 -29.67
CA CYS A 372 -13.35 -0.31 -30.11
C CYS A 372 -14.67 -1.00 -30.52
N LEU A 373 -15.82 -0.34 -30.33
CA LEU A 373 -17.10 -0.88 -30.77
C LEU A 373 -17.22 -0.77 -32.30
N PRO A 374 -17.82 -1.76 -32.98
CA PRO A 374 -18.03 -1.69 -34.42
C PRO A 374 -18.84 -0.43 -34.78
N GLN A 375 -18.36 0.37 -35.73
CA GLN A 375 -19.18 1.43 -36.32
C GLN A 375 -20.27 0.77 -37.17
N GLU A 376 -21.54 0.88 -36.75
CA GLU A 376 -22.67 0.39 -37.51
C GLU A 376 -22.84 1.19 -38.81
N HIS A 377 -22.15 0.78 -39.87
CA HIS A 377 -22.49 1.17 -41.23
C HIS A 377 -23.52 0.18 -41.79
N GLY A 378 -24.80 0.51 -41.61
CA GLY A 378 -25.88 0.05 -42.49
C GLY A 378 -26.08 -1.46 -42.60
N CYS A 379 -26.31 -2.15 -41.49
CA CYS A 379 -27.11 -3.37 -41.48
C CYS A 379 -27.71 -3.52 -40.09
N SER A 380 -29.03 -3.61 -40.02
CA SER A 380 -29.80 -3.81 -38.80
C SER A 380 -29.48 -5.17 -38.20
N ASP A 381 -28.47 -5.24 -37.34
CA ASP A 381 -28.24 -6.40 -36.49
C ASP A 381 -27.80 -5.94 -35.09
N GLN A 382 -28.79 -5.50 -34.29
CA GLN A 382 -28.65 -5.11 -32.88
C GLN A 382 -28.30 -6.29 -31.95
N SER A 383 -27.58 -7.30 -32.42
CA SER A 383 -27.26 -8.52 -31.66
C SER A 383 -25.82 -8.58 -31.13
N LEU A 384 -24.96 -7.60 -31.43
CA LEU A 384 -23.52 -7.69 -31.12
C LEU A 384 -23.06 -7.07 -29.78
N LEU A 385 -23.90 -6.34 -29.07
CA LEU A 385 -23.56 -5.75 -27.75
C LEU A 385 -23.90 -6.65 -26.55
N GLY A 386 -24.33 -7.90 -26.78
CA GLY A 386 -24.86 -8.78 -25.75
C GLY A 386 -24.17 -10.13 -25.62
N THR A 387 -22.89 -10.26 -25.96
CA THR A 387 -22.16 -11.51 -25.67
C THR A 387 -20.83 -11.21 -24.99
N HIS A 388 -20.82 -11.21 -23.65
CA HIS A 388 -19.65 -11.74 -22.97
C HIS A 388 -19.41 -13.12 -23.60
N ARG A 389 -18.42 -13.23 -24.49
CA ARG A 389 -17.89 -14.52 -24.94
C ARG A 389 -17.57 -15.25 -23.64
N LYS A 390 -18.43 -16.21 -23.26
CA LYS A 390 -18.12 -17.18 -22.22
C LYS A 390 -16.85 -17.85 -22.72
N LYS A 391 -15.68 -17.37 -22.28
CA LYS A 391 -14.45 -18.16 -22.35
C LYS A 391 -14.89 -19.54 -21.87
N LYS A 392 -14.67 -20.58 -22.67
CA LYS A 392 -14.92 -21.97 -22.23
C LYS A 392 -14.35 -22.05 -20.83
N ALA A 393 -15.23 -22.14 -19.82
CA ALA A 393 -14.79 -22.18 -18.45
C ALA A 393 -13.85 -23.39 -18.40
N ALA A 394 -12.59 -23.16 -18.07
CA ALA A 394 -11.72 -24.28 -17.74
C ALA A 394 -12.48 -25.11 -16.72
N SER A 395 -12.62 -26.41 -16.97
CA SER A 395 -13.31 -27.34 -16.07
C SER A 395 -12.83 -27.08 -14.64
N HIS A 396 -13.67 -26.47 -13.80
CA HIS A 396 -13.32 -26.23 -12.41
C HIS A 396 -13.18 -27.58 -11.71
N ILE A 397 -12.03 -27.80 -11.09
CA ILE A 397 -11.79 -28.95 -10.22
C ILE A 397 -12.00 -28.46 -8.80
N SER A 398 -12.85 -29.14 -8.03
CA SER A 398 -13.10 -28.79 -6.63
C SER A 398 -11.81 -28.78 -5.83
N LEU A 399 -11.66 -27.83 -4.89
CA LEU A 399 -10.46 -27.67 -4.05
C LEU A 399 -10.04 -28.98 -3.39
N MET A 400 -10.99 -29.78 -2.90
CA MET A 400 -10.73 -31.05 -2.24
C MET A 400 -10.23 -32.16 -3.18
N SER A 401 -10.29 -31.95 -4.50
CA SER A 401 -9.80 -32.87 -5.52
C SER A 401 -8.52 -32.40 -6.22
N ARG A 402 -7.94 -31.27 -5.79
CA ARG A 402 -6.73 -30.71 -6.41
C ARG A 402 -5.45 -31.31 -5.82
N PRO A 403 -4.32 -31.22 -6.55
CA PRO A 403 -3.01 -31.41 -5.95
C PRO A 403 -2.84 -30.49 -4.74
N THR A 404 -2.16 -30.99 -3.72
CA THR A 404 -1.96 -30.27 -2.46
C THR A 404 -0.49 -29.90 -2.27
N GLU A 405 -0.25 -28.82 -1.54
CA GLU A 405 1.06 -28.45 -1.03
C GLU A 405 1.53 -29.43 0.06
N PRO A 406 2.84 -29.54 0.34
CA PRO A 406 3.30 -30.27 1.51
C PRO A 406 2.74 -29.67 2.81
N SER A 407 2.41 -30.53 3.78
CA SER A 407 1.90 -30.14 5.10
C SER A 407 2.94 -29.34 5.89
N TYR A 408 2.51 -28.77 7.01
CA TYR A 408 3.42 -28.10 7.93
C TYR A 408 4.49 -29.07 8.47
N GLU A 409 4.06 -30.25 8.90
CA GLU A 409 4.90 -31.30 9.47
C GLU A 409 5.92 -31.80 8.44
N GLU A 410 5.51 -32.01 7.19
CA GLU A 410 6.40 -32.38 6.09
C GLU A 410 7.46 -31.32 5.80
N ARG A 411 7.07 -30.02 5.80
CA ARG A 411 8.02 -28.91 5.62
C ARG A 411 9.00 -28.81 6.78
N ARG A 412 8.53 -29.00 8.02
CA ARG A 412 9.37 -29.00 9.22
C ARG A 412 10.35 -30.16 9.24
N ALA A 413 9.91 -31.37 8.94
CA ALA A 413 10.79 -32.54 8.85
C ALA A 413 11.91 -32.30 7.83
N LYS A 414 11.58 -31.74 6.65
CA LYS A 414 12.56 -31.41 5.62
C LYS A 414 13.56 -30.32 6.06
N LEU A 415 13.12 -29.34 6.86
CA LEU A 415 14.00 -28.31 7.41
C LEU A 415 14.95 -28.89 8.46
N ASN A 416 14.44 -29.71 9.38
CA ASN A 416 15.26 -30.35 10.41
C ASN A 416 16.35 -31.24 9.79
N LEU A 417 16.01 -32.06 8.79
CA LEU A 417 16.98 -32.87 8.05
C LEU A 417 18.08 -32.03 7.37
N LYS A 418 17.74 -30.83 6.88
CA LYS A 418 18.73 -29.91 6.30
C LYS A 418 19.66 -29.31 7.35
N VAL A 419 19.14 -28.98 8.52
CA VAL A 419 19.93 -28.46 9.64
C VAL A 419 20.90 -29.53 10.12
N GLU A 420 20.41 -30.75 10.37
CA GLU A 420 21.24 -31.90 10.76
C GLU A 420 22.33 -32.20 9.73
N ALA A 421 22.01 -32.15 8.43
CA ALA A 421 23.00 -32.34 7.37
C ALA A 421 24.06 -31.23 7.31
N CYS A 422 23.70 -29.97 7.58
CA CYS A 422 24.65 -28.85 7.65
C CYS A 422 25.57 -28.95 8.88
N GLU A 423 25.02 -29.36 10.03
CA GLU A 423 25.79 -29.61 11.25
C GLU A 423 26.80 -30.75 11.07
N LEU A 424 26.42 -31.82 10.37
CA LEU A 424 27.31 -32.95 10.06
C LEU A 424 28.38 -32.63 9.01
N SER A 425 28.16 -31.63 8.15
CA SER A 425 29.09 -31.22 7.09
C SER A 425 29.97 -30.02 7.47
N GLY A 426 29.80 -29.44 8.67
CA GLY A 426 30.60 -28.31 9.15
C GLY A 426 30.37 -26.99 8.39
N GLN A 427 29.29 -26.89 7.60
CA GLN A 427 28.92 -25.66 6.89
C GLN A 427 27.79 -24.95 7.65
N SER A 428 28.01 -23.70 8.08
CA SER A 428 26.95 -22.89 8.69
C SER A 428 25.98 -22.37 7.61
N ILE A 429 24.67 -22.47 7.90
CA ILE A 429 23.56 -21.95 7.08
C ILE A 429 23.53 -20.42 7.09
#